data_AF-A0A3S3U394-F1
#
_entry.id   AF-A0A3S3U394-F1
#
_cell.length_a   1.000
_cell.length_b   1.000
_cell.length_c   1.000
_cell.angle_alpha   90.00
_cell.angle_beta   90.00
_cell.angle_gamma   90.00
#
_symmetry.space_group_name_H-M   'P 1'
#
loop_
_entity.id
_entity.type
_entity.pdbx_description
1 polymer ?
#
loop_
_entity_poly.entity_id
_entity_poly.type
_entity_poly.pdbx_seq_one_letter_code
_entity_poly.pdbx_strand_id
1 'polypeptide(L)'
;MKKFDSKHMAFHVLVGLYFIWIVVFGVLMYVAIKNVYGQENIVLSQLFMKWIFLNLVMGSALFIVIRIFKNRTILNKIIFYSYILMAIAAIVTVMIVSNIK
;
A
#
# COMPACT_ATOMS: atom_id res chain seq x y z
N MET A 1 25.90 2.84 -29.46
CA MET A 1 24.67 2.45 -28.72
C MET A 1 24.53 3.40 -27.53
N LYS A 2 23.44 4.18 -27.43
CA LYS A 2 23.19 5.07 -26.27
C LYS A 2 23.12 4.20 -25.01
N LYS A 3 23.92 4.51 -23.98
CA LYS A 3 23.85 3.84 -22.68
C LYS A 3 22.49 4.18 -22.07
N PHE A 4 21.56 3.23 -22.04
CA PHE A 4 20.33 3.38 -21.27
C PHE A 4 20.69 3.54 -19.80
N ASP A 5 20.16 4.57 -19.16
CA ASP A 5 20.29 4.74 -17.70
C ASP A 5 19.35 3.76 -17.00
N SER A 6 19.87 2.56 -16.73
CA SER A 6 19.14 1.48 -16.07
C SER A 6 18.65 1.87 -14.68
N LYS A 7 19.32 2.79 -13.98
CA LYS A 7 18.90 3.28 -12.66
C LYS A 7 17.65 4.16 -12.77
N HIS A 8 17.61 5.03 -13.77
CA HIS A 8 16.46 5.89 -14.02
C HIS A 8 15.23 5.06 -14.44
N MET A 9 15.42 4.06 -15.28
CA MET A 9 14.34 3.15 -15.67
C MET A 9 13.82 2.34 -14.46
N ALA A 10 14.71 1.78 -13.65
CA ALA A 10 14.33 1.05 -12.44
C ALA A 10 13.53 1.92 -11.47
N PHE A 11 13.93 3.19 -11.29
CA PHE A 11 13.18 4.14 -10.48
C PHE A 11 11.74 4.33 -10.99
N HIS A 12 11.54 4.55 -12.30
CA HIS A 12 10.20 4.71 -12.85
C HIS A 12 9.34 3.46 -12.72
N VAL A 13 9.92 2.28 -12.91
CA VAL A 13 9.22 1.01 -12.71
C VAL A 13 8.78 0.86 -11.25
N LEU A 14 9.65 1.13 -10.29
CA LEU A 14 9.33 1.06 -8.85
C LEU A 14 8.22 2.05 -8.47
N VAL A 15 8.27 3.28 -8.99
CA VAL A 15 7.21 4.27 -8.78
C VAL A 15 5.90 3.80 -9.38
N GLY A 16 5.91 3.21 -10.58
CA GLY A 16 4.73 2.62 -11.21
C GLY A 16 4.10 1.52 -10.35
N LEU A 17 4.92 0.58 -9.86
CA LEU A 17 4.48 -0.48 -8.95
C LEU A 17 3.92 0.07 -7.64
N TYR A 18 4.50 1.15 -7.11
CA TYR A 18 3.99 1.81 -5.91
C TYR A 18 2.57 2.38 -6.09
N PHE A 19 2.29 3.03 -7.22
CA PHE A 19 0.94 3.54 -7.48
C PHE A 19 -0.08 2.42 -7.73
N ILE A 20 0.33 1.34 -8.39
CA ILE A 20 -0.52 0.13 -8.51
C ILE A 20 -0.83 -0.44 -7.13
N TRP A 21 0.18 -0.53 -6.26
CA TRP A 21 0.01 -0.99 -4.88
C TRP A 21 -1.00 -0.14 -4.10
N ILE A 22 -0.98 1.19 -4.24
CA ILE A 22 -1.98 2.06 -3.59
C ILE A 22 -3.40 1.65 -3.97
N VAL A 23 -3.67 1.45 -5.26
CA VAL A 23 -4.99 1.11 -5.77
C VAL A 23 -5.42 -0.27 -5.26
N VAL A 24 -4.56 -1.27 -5.40
CA VAL A 24 -4.85 -2.65 -4.94
C VAL A 24 -5.11 -2.66 -3.43
N PHE A 25 -4.29 -1.94 -2.67
CA PHE A 25 -4.43 -1.90 -1.22
C PHE A 25 -5.68 -1.15 -0.77
N GLY A 26 -6.05 -0.07 -1.48
CA GLY A 26 -7.31 0.65 -1.27
C GLY A 26 -8.54 -0.24 -1.50
N VAL A 27 -8.54 -1.01 -2.60
CA VAL A 27 -9.62 -1.97 -2.88
C VAL A 27 -9.70 -3.06 -1.81
N LEU A 28 -8.56 -3.59 -1.36
CA LEU A 28 -8.52 -4.57 -0.29
C LEU A 28 -9.15 -4.04 1.01
N MET A 29 -8.80 -2.82 1.43
CA MET A 29 -9.40 -2.19 2.61
C MET A 29 -10.90 -1.94 2.42
N TYR A 30 -11.32 -1.48 1.25
CA TYR A 30 -12.73 -1.28 0.93
C TYR A 30 -13.54 -2.58 1.04
N VAL A 31 -13.03 -3.68 0.49
CA VAL A 31 -13.71 -4.99 0.57
C VAL A 31 -13.74 -5.49 2.01
N ALA A 32 -12.68 -5.27 2.80
CA ALA A 32 -12.66 -5.62 4.21
C ALA A 32 -13.73 -4.86 5.01
N ILE A 33 -13.88 -3.56 4.77
CA ILE A 33 -14.93 -2.73 5.38
C ILE A 33 -16.32 -3.18 4.92
N LYS A 34 -16.49 -3.49 3.62
CA LYS A 34 -17.75 -3.99 3.09
C LYS A 34 -18.16 -5.33 3.71
N ASN A 35 -17.21 -6.21 4.04
CA ASN A 35 -17.48 -7.44 4.76
C ASN A 35 -18.03 -7.16 6.16
N VAL A 36 -17.47 -6.17 6.86
CA VAL A 36 -17.95 -5.74 8.18
C VAL A 36 -19.40 -5.26 8.13
N TYR A 37 -19.74 -4.37 7.20
CA TYR A 37 -21.06 -3.73 7.20
C TYR A 37 -22.13 -4.46 6.36
N GLY A 38 -21.75 -5.47 5.57
CA GLY A 38 -22.63 -6.13 4.61
C GLY A 38 -23.04 -7.55 5.01
N GLN A 39 -22.05 -8.45 5.08
CA GLN A 39 -22.22 -9.86 5.43
C GLN A 39 -21.04 -10.23 6.33
N GLU A 40 -21.23 -10.12 7.64
CA GLU A 40 -20.20 -10.31 8.67
C GLU A 40 -19.62 -11.74 8.67
N ASN A 41 -18.80 -12.06 7.68
CA ASN A 41 -18.10 -13.34 7.60
C ASN A 41 -16.80 -13.24 8.41
N ILE A 42 -16.81 -13.84 9.60
CA ILE A 42 -15.70 -13.82 10.56
C ILE A 42 -14.42 -14.42 9.97
N VAL A 43 -14.53 -15.54 9.24
CA VAL A 43 -13.37 -16.19 8.60
C VAL A 43 -12.74 -15.26 7.56
N LEU A 44 -13.57 -14.58 6.77
CA LEU A 44 -13.10 -13.65 5.76
C LEU A 44 -12.48 -12.39 6.38
N SER A 45 -13.04 -11.87 7.48
CA SER A 45 -12.46 -10.77 8.27
C SER A 45 -11.05 -11.10 8.77
N GLN A 46 -10.84 -12.31 9.29
CA GLN A 46 -9.52 -12.76 9.74
C GLN A 46 -8.50 -12.84 8.59
N LEU A 47 -8.93 -13.30 7.40
CA LEU A 47 -8.09 -13.30 6.20
C LEU A 47 -7.74 -11.88 5.75
N PHE A 48 -8.71 -10.97 5.73
CA PHE A 48 -8.46 -9.57 5.36
C PHE A 48 -7.45 -8.90 6.28
N MET A 49 -7.52 -9.11 7.60
CA MET A 49 -6.50 -8.57 8.52
C MET A 49 -5.09 -9.02 8.15
N LYS A 50 -4.90 -10.31 7.84
CA LYS A 50 -3.60 -10.86 7.41
C LYS A 50 -3.15 -10.27 6.08
N TRP A 51 -4.05 -10.17 5.11
CA TRP A 51 -3.75 -9.61 3.79
C TRP A 51 -3.43 -8.12 3.85
N ILE A 52 -4.13 -7.35 4.70
CA ILE A 52 -3.85 -5.93 4.93
C ILE A 52 -2.45 -5.77 5.53
N PHE A 53 -2.11 -6.59 6.53
CA PHE A 53 -0.78 -6.56 7.13
C PHE A 53 0.32 -6.88 6.12
N LEU A 54 0.17 -7.96 5.33
CA LEU A 54 1.14 -8.32 4.29
C LEU A 54 1.29 -7.23 3.23
N ASN A 55 0.20 -6.61 2.81
CA ASN A 55 0.24 -5.49 1.86
C ASN A 55 0.91 -4.25 2.45
N LEU A 56 0.73 -3.98 3.73
CA LEU A 56 1.43 -2.88 4.40
C LEU A 56 2.95 -3.13 4.45
N VAL A 57 3.38 -4.38 4.71
CA VAL A 57 4.79 -4.77 4.65
C VAL A 57 5.35 -4.60 3.24
N MET A 58 4.63 -5.05 2.21
CA MET A 58 5.04 -4.89 0.81
C MET A 58 5.16 -3.41 0.41
N GLY A 59 4.18 -2.59 0.78
CA GLY A 59 4.21 -1.14 0.56
C GLY A 59 5.36 -0.45 1.27
N SER A 60 5.67 -0.88 2.50
CA SER A 60 6.83 -0.40 3.27
C SER A 60 8.13 -0.72 2.55
N ALA A 61 8.28 -1.93 2.01
CA ALA A 61 9.45 -2.33 1.24
C ALA A 61 9.61 -1.48 -0.03
N LEU A 62 8.53 -1.28 -0.80
CA LEU A 62 8.53 -0.40 -1.97
C LEU A 62 8.91 1.04 -1.60
N PHE A 63 8.30 1.58 -0.55
CA PHE A 63 8.60 2.92 -0.05
C PHE A 63 10.08 3.08 0.32
N ILE A 64 10.64 2.14 1.08
CA ILE A 64 12.06 2.16 1.48
C ILE A 64 12.97 2.13 0.24
N VAL A 65 12.73 1.21 -0.69
CA VAL A 65 13.56 1.08 -1.90
C VAL A 65 13.50 2.35 -2.75
N ILE A 66 12.32 2.94 -2.93
CA ILE A 66 12.16 4.22 -3.65
C ILE A 66 12.96 5.35 -2.96
N ARG A 67 12.96 5.40 -1.62
CA ARG A 67 13.68 6.43 -0.86
C ARG A 67 15.20 6.32 -0.99
N ILE A 68 15.74 5.13 -1.28
CA ILE A 68 17.18 4.93 -1.53
C ILE A 68 17.65 5.68 -2.78
N PHE A 69 16.80 5.91 -3.78
CA PHE A 69 17.15 6.65 -5.00
C PHE A 69 17.39 8.16 -4.78
N LYS A 70 17.31 8.67 -3.53
CA LYS A 70 17.70 10.04 -3.08
C LYS A 70 17.23 11.20 -3.98
N ASN A 71 16.09 11.06 -4.65
CA ASN A 71 15.57 12.10 -5.53
C ASN A 71 14.75 13.13 -4.71
N ARG A 72 15.19 14.40 -4.64
CA ARG A 72 14.48 15.50 -3.93
C ARG A 72 13.43 16.17 -4.81
N THR A 73 12.57 15.37 -5.42
CA THR A 73 11.51 15.84 -6.32
C THR A 73 10.17 15.98 -5.59
N ILE A 74 9.23 16.72 -6.19
CA ILE A 74 7.83 16.81 -5.72
C ILE A 74 7.22 15.40 -5.57
N LEU A 75 7.55 14.50 -6.51
CA LEU A 75 7.11 13.11 -6.48
C LEU A 75 7.47 12.38 -5.18
N ASN A 76 8.64 12.64 -4.60
CA ASN A 76 9.05 12.02 -3.33
C ASN A 76 8.16 12.49 -2.16
N LYS A 77 7.70 13.75 -2.17
CA LYS A 77 6.74 14.25 -1.19
C LYS A 77 5.38 13.57 -1.37
N ILE A 78 4.91 13.42 -2.61
CA ILE A 78 3.65 12.73 -2.92
C ILE A 78 3.69 11.29 -2.40
N ILE A 79 4.77 10.55 -2.69
CA ILE A 79 4.97 9.17 -2.23
C ILE A 79 4.99 9.10 -0.70
N PHE A 80 5.64 10.05 -0.02
CA PHE A 80 5.65 10.09 1.44
C PHE A 80 4.25 10.30 2.03
N TYR A 81 3.52 11.31 1.57
CA TYR A 81 2.19 11.62 2.11
C TYR A 81 1.17 10.52 1.77
N SER A 82 1.21 10.00 0.55
CA SER A 82 0.32 8.89 0.15
C SER A 82 0.62 7.61 0.94
N TYR A 83 1.89 7.31 1.22
CA TYR A 83 2.25 6.18 2.08
C TYR A 83 1.69 6.33 3.49
N ILE A 84 1.86 7.51 4.11
CA ILE A 84 1.32 7.78 5.46
C ILE A 84 -0.20 7.64 5.47
N LEU A 85 -0.88 8.19 4.47
CA LEU A 85 -2.34 8.08 4.35
C LEU A 85 -2.76 6.61 4.29
N MET A 86 -2.10 5.79 3.45
CA MET A 86 -2.40 4.36 3.34
C MET A 86 -2.11 3.60 4.64
N ALA A 87 -1.04 3.95 5.36
CA ALA A 87 -0.71 3.33 6.64
C ALA A 87 -1.77 3.65 7.71
N ILE A 88 -2.22 4.91 7.80
CA ILE A 88 -3.28 5.32 8.72
C ILE A 88 -4.60 4.62 8.35
N ALA A 89 -4.96 4.60 7.06
CA ALA A 89 -6.17 3.94 6.59
C ALA A 89 -6.15 2.42 6.91
N ALA A 90 -4.99 1.78 6.78
CA ALA A 90 -4.82 0.37 7.13
C ALA A 90 -5.04 0.11 8.62
N ILE A 91 -4.46 0.94 9.50
CA ILE A 91 -4.65 0.85 10.95
C ILE A 91 -6.13 1.01 11.30
N VAL A 92 -6.78 2.05 10.77
CA VAL A 92 -8.22 2.29 11.00
C VAL A 92 -9.05 1.11 10.51
N THR A 93 -8.75 0.57 9.33
CA THR A 93 -9.47 -0.59 8.78
C THR A 93 -9.31 -1.81 9.68
N VAL A 94 -8.10 -2.10 10.15
CA VAL A 94 -7.86 -3.22 11.07
C VAL A 94 -8.62 -3.03 12.39
N MET A 95 -8.64 -1.82 12.95
CA MET A 95 -9.41 -1.54 14.17
C MET A 95 -10.90 -1.81 13.97
N ILE A 96 -11.48 -1.37 12.85
CA ILE A 96 -12.88 -1.63 12.50
C ILE A 96 -13.14 -3.14 12.38
N VAL A 97 -12.31 -3.85 11.61
CA VAL A 97 -12.46 -5.30 11.37
C VAL A 97 -12.29 -6.10 12.67
N SER A 98 -11.40 -5.69 13.56
CA SER A 98 -11.13 -6.36 14.84
C SER A 98 -12.27 -6.25 15.86
N ASN A 99 -13.17 -5.27 15.69
CA ASN A 99 -14.33 -5.09 16.57
C ASN A 99 -15.45 -6.10 16.28
N ILE A 100 -15.40 -6.82 15.15
CA ILE A 100 -16.31 -7.94 14.88
C ILE A 100 -15.85 -9.12 15.77
N LYS A 101 -16.65 -9.44 16.79
CA LYS A 101 -16.49 -10.66 17.58
C LYS A 101 -17.24 -11.81 16.94
#